data_AF-A0A820LAJ3-F1
#
_entry.id   AF-A0A820LAJ3-F1
#
_cell.length_a   1.000
_cell.length_b   1.000
_cell.length_c   1.000
_cell.angle_alpha   90.00
_cell.angle_beta   90.00
_cell.angle_gamma   90.00
#
_symmetry.space_group_name_H-M   'P 1'
#
loop_
_entity.id
_entity.type
_entity.pdbx_description
1 polymer ?
#
loop_
_entity_poly.entity_id
_entity_poly.type
_entity_poly.pdbx_seq_one_letter_code
_entity_poly.pdbx_strand_id
1 'polypeptide(L)'
;TPGGAGSNACQNNRCTNGGSCAVVPGGGYRCLCRAGFTGIYCDISFTAPGGSQLTACLNNRCENGASCENVPGGGYHCICRPGFIGQFCAYQISG
;
A
#
# COMPACT_ATOMS: atom_id res chain seq x y z
N THR A 1 26.99 -10.05 27.89
CA THR A 1 26.09 -9.35 26.93
C THR A 1 26.43 -7.86 26.96
N PRO A 2 26.24 -7.07 25.88
CA PRO A 2 25.50 -7.37 24.65
C PRO A 2 26.23 -7.06 23.32
N GLY A 3 25.81 -7.80 22.29
CA GLY A 3 25.55 -7.26 20.94
C GLY A 3 26.73 -6.66 20.18
N GLY A 4 27.52 -7.53 19.54
CA GLY A 4 28.55 -7.14 18.57
C GLY A 4 28.00 -6.15 17.53
N ALA A 5 28.59 -4.96 17.54
CA ALA A 5 28.60 -4.07 16.39
C ALA A 5 29.44 -4.71 15.28
N GLY A 6 29.03 -4.55 14.02
CA GLY A 6 30.01 -4.63 12.92
C GLY A 6 29.65 -5.45 11.70
N SER A 7 28.39 -5.65 11.38
CA SER A 7 28.00 -5.52 9.96
C SER A 7 27.08 -4.32 9.94
N ASN A 8 27.57 -3.19 9.43
CA ASN A 8 26.66 -2.11 9.09
C ASN A 8 25.86 -2.64 7.90
N ALA A 9 24.82 -3.43 8.14
CA ALA A 9 24.00 -4.00 7.08
C ALA A 9 23.43 -2.88 6.20
N CYS A 10 23.40 -1.64 6.72
CA CYS A 10 23.07 -0.42 6.01
C CYS A 10 24.22 0.27 5.25
N GLN A 11 25.48 -0.15 5.36
CA GLN A 11 26.61 0.43 4.63
C GLN A 11 26.44 0.31 3.12
N ASN A 12 25.85 -0.81 2.66
CA ASN A 12 25.53 -1.08 1.26
C ASN A 12 24.02 -1.12 1.02
N ASN A 13 23.24 -0.32 1.76
CA ASN A 13 21.80 -0.30 1.57
C ASN A 13 21.44 0.21 0.17
N ARG A 14 20.45 -0.43 -0.44
CA ARG A 14 19.91 -0.05 -1.75
C ARG A 14 18.56 0.65 -1.61
N CYS A 15 18.24 1.20 -0.44
CA CYS A 15 16.97 1.87 -0.23
C CYS A 15 16.90 3.12 -1.10
N THR A 16 15.86 3.24 -1.91
CA THR A 16 15.64 4.35 -2.84
C THR A 16 14.45 5.20 -2.42
N ASN A 17 14.17 6.29 -3.15
CA ASN A 17 13.00 7.16 -2.95
C ASN A 17 12.83 7.70 -1.52
N GLY A 18 13.96 7.97 -0.85
CA GLY A 18 13.99 8.49 0.52
C GLY A 18 13.63 7.47 1.60
N GLY A 19 13.62 6.17 1.28
CA GLY A 19 13.52 5.09 2.26
C GLY A 19 14.72 5.06 3.21
N SER A 20 14.49 4.70 4.47
CA SER A 20 15.53 4.61 5.51
C SER A 20 15.95 3.17 5.76
N CYS A 21 17.23 2.92 5.98
CA CYS A 21 17.71 1.57 6.28
C CYS A 21 17.61 1.25 7.79
N ALA A 22 17.09 0.06 8.11
CA ALA A 22 17.03 -0.45 9.48
C ALA A 22 17.66 -1.85 9.55
N VAL A 23 18.60 -2.03 10.48
CA VAL A 23 19.23 -3.33 10.76
C VAL A 23 18.20 -4.25 11.43
N VAL A 24 18.12 -5.50 10.99
CA VAL A 24 17.24 -6.50 11.58
C VAL A 24 18.01 -7.48 12.47
N PRO A 25 17.40 -7.99 13.56
CA PRO A 25 17.99 -9.06 14.35
C PRO A 25 18.35 -10.26 13.45
N GLY A 26 19.56 -10.79 13.58
CA GLY A 26 20.05 -11.90 12.76
C GLY A 26 21.00 -11.51 11.61
N GLY A 27 21.36 -10.23 11.47
CA GLY A 27 22.51 -9.83 10.63
C GLY A 27 22.16 -9.34 9.21
N GLY A 28 20.96 -8.77 9.00
CA GLY A 28 20.55 -8.16 7.72
C GLY A 28 20.03 -6.73 7.86
N TYR A 29 19.45 -6.19 6.80
CA TYR A 29 18.72 -4.93 6.83
C TYR A 29 17.38 -5.01 6.09
N ARG A 30 16.48 -4.09 6.41
CA ARG A 30 15.27 -3.81 5.62
C ARG A 30 15.16 -2.31 5.33
N CYS A 31 14.52 -1.97 4.22
CA CYS A 31 14.17 -0.59 3.92
C CYS A 31 12.82 -0.22 4.54
N LEU A 32 12.78 0.94 5.20
CA LEU A 32 11.58 1.59 5.69
C LEU A 32 11.15 2.61 4.65
N CYS A 33 10.14 2.27 3.85
CA CYS A 33 9.72 3.11 2.74
C CYS A 33 8.89 4.31 3.20
N ARG A 34 9.07 5.45 2.50
CA ARG A 34 8.19 6.61 2.67
C ARG A 34 6.81 6.33 2.08
N ALA A 35 5.82 7.09 2.53
CA ALA A 35 4.46 7.02 1.98
C ALA A 35 4.50 7.17 0.44
N GLY A 36 3.79 6.28 -0.26
CA GLY A 36 3.79 6.24 -1.72
C GLY A 36 4.86 5.34 -2.35
N PHE A 37 5.77 4.75 -1.58
CA PHE A 37 6.79 3.81 -2.08
C PHE A 37 6.75 2.46 -1.37
N THR A 38 6.97 1.38 -2.13
CA THR A 38 6.97 -0.01 -1.67
C THR A 38 8.06 -0.82 -2.37
N GLY A 39 8.13 -2.11 -2.09
CA GLY A 39 9.19 -3.02 -2.54
C GLY A 39 10.33 -3.14 -1.54
N ILE A 40 11.19 -4.15 -1.75
CA ILE A 40 12.32 -4.45 -0.85
C ILE A 40 13.28 -3.25 -0.75
N TYR A 41 13.40 -2.47 -1.84
CA TYR A 41 14.29 -1.32 -1.95
C TYR A 41 13.55 0.01 -2.05
N CYS A 42 12.24 0.04 -1.76
CA CYS A 42 11.39 1.23 -1.92
C CYS A 42 11.40 1.81 -3.35
N ASP A 43 11.68 0.98 -4.34
CA ASP A 43 11.83 1.32 -5.75
C ASP A 43 10.49 1.35 -6.51
N ILE A 44 9.42 0.87 -5.89
CA ILE A 44 8.09 0.80 -6.49
C ILE A 44 7.25 1.99 -6.00
N SER A 45 6.94 2.94 -6.88
CA SER A 45 6.00 4.03 -6.56
C SER A 45 4.56 3.54 -6.74
N PHE A 46 3.74 3.72 -5.71
CA PHE A 46 2.28 3.60 -5.77
C PHE A 46 1.60 4.95 -5.49
N THR A 47 2.33 6.06 -5.59
CA THR A 47 1.78 7.41 -5.69
C THR A 47 1.61 7.80 -7.15
N ALA A 48 0.43 8.28 -7.52
CA ALA A 48 0.21 8.92 -8.80
C ALA A 48 1.01 10.24 -8.89
N PRO A 49 1.39 10.71 -10.10
CA PRO A 49 1.97 12.06 -10.25
C PRO A 49 1.00 13.09 -9.65
N GLY A 50 1.48 13.86 -8.65
CA GLY A 50 0.67 14.79 -7.86
C GLY A 50 0.58 14.47 -6.36
N GLY A 51 1.22 13.40 -5.88
CA GLY A 51 1.30 13.09 -4.44
C GLY A 51 0.06 12.39 -3.87
N SER A 52 -0.96 12.15 -4.70
CA SER A 52 -2.08 11.30 -4.34
C SER A 52 -1.66 9.84 -4.38
N GLN A 53 -1.87 9.13 -3.27
CA GLN A 53 -1.79 7.68 -3.25
C GLN A 53 -2.62 7.13 -4.42
N LEU A 54 -2.09 6.16 -5.18
CA LEU A 54 -2.85 5.39 -6.15
C LEU A 54 -3.84 4.55 -5.35
N THR A 55 -4.89 5.18 -4.87
CA THR A 55 -5.97 4.56 -4.13
C THR A 55 -6.58 3.52 -5.05
N ALA A 56 -6.87 2.34 -4.54
CA ALA A 56 -7.58 1.33 -5.31
C ALA A 56 -8.95 1.85 -5.79
N CYS A 57 -9.44 2.94 -5.18
CA CYS A 57 -10.59 3.70 -5.66
C CYS A 57 -10.41 4.50 -6.95
N LEU A 58 -9.18 4.79 -7.41
CA LEU A 58 -8.97 5.60 -8.62
C LEU A 58 -9.48 4.90 -9.89
N ASN A 59 -9.40 3.57 -9.92
CA ASN A 59 -9.91 2.72 -10.99
C ASN A 59 -10.94 1.71 -10.44
N ASN A 60 -11.79 2.16 -9.50
CA ASN A 60 -12.82 1.29 -8.95
C ASN A 60 -13.86 0.94 -10.02
N ARG A 61 -14.51 -0.21 -9.80
CA ARG A 61 -15.59 -0.72 -10.67
C ARG A 61 -16.94 -0.60 -9.98
N CYS A 62 -17.09 0.27 -8.98
CA CYS A 62 -18.35 0.41 -8.25
C CYS A 62 -19.40 1.00 -9.19
N GLU A 63 -20.54 0.32 -9.31
CA GLU A 63 -21.62 0.71 -10.21
C GLU A 63 -22.79 1.35 -9.46
N ASN A 64 -23.80 1.81 -10.20
CA ASN A 64 -25.07 2.31 -9.66
C ASN A 64 -24.94 3.43 -8.61
N GLY A 65 -23.89 4.26 -8.74
CA GLY A 65 -23.63 5.39 -7.86
C GLY A 65 -23.15 4.99 -6.46
N ALA A 66 -22.64 3.77 -6.30
CA ALA A 66 -21.98 3.32 -5.08
C ALA A 66 -20.72 4.13 -4.76
N SER A 67 -20.41 4.26 -3.48
CA SER A 67 -19.20 4.93 -3.00
C SER A 67 -18.05 3.93 -2.90
N CYS A 68 -16.82 4.38 -3.15
CA CYS A 68 -15.63 3.55 -3.02
C CYS A 68 -14.83 3.92 -1.77
N GLU A 69 -14.43 2.92 -0.99
CA GLU A 69 -13.53 3.07 0.15
C GLU A 69 -12.27 2.22 -0.01
N ASN A 70 -11.12 2.79 0.37
CA ASN A 70 -9.86 2.05 0.36
C ASN A 70 -9.79 1.11 1.56
N VAL A 71 -9.28 -0.10 1.33
CA VAL A 71 -9.12 -1.10 2.39
C VAL A 71 -7.68 -1.07 2.92
N PRO A 72 -7.47 -1.04 4.25
CA PRO A 72 -6.15 -1.20 4.84
C PRO A 72 -5.53 -2.55 4.42
N GLY A 73 -4.30 -2.52 3.88
CA GLY A 73 -3.66 -3.72 3.31
C GLY A 73 -3.77 -3.84 1.79
N GLY A 74 -4.48 -2.91 1.14
CA GLY A 74 -4.61 -2.81 -0.31
C GLY A 74 -6.00 -3.20 -0.82
N GLY A 75 -6.36 -2.70 -2.01
CA GLY A 75 -7.68 -2.90 -2.59
C GLY A 75 -8.72 -1.89 -2.13
N TYR A 76 -9.97 -2.11 -2.54
CA TYR A 76 -11.11 -1.25 -2.25
C TYR A 76 -12.38 -2.06 -1.99
N HIS A 77 -13.36 -1.41 -1.37
CA HIS A 77 -14.71 -1.90 -1.16
C HIS A 77 -15.73 -0.90 -1.70
N CYS A 78 -16.80 -1.41 -2.32
CA CYS A 78 -17.93 -0.59 -2.78
C CYS A 78 -19.04 -0.59 -1.73
N ILE A 79 -19.43 0.60 -1.26
CA ILE A 79 -20.62 0.78 -0.42
C ILE A 79 -21.83 0.95 -1.33
N CYS A 80 -22.69 -0.06 -1.34
CA CYS A 80 -23.88 -0.07 -2.18
C CYS A 80 -24.96 0.88 -1.65
N ARG A 81 -25.66 1.54 -2.57
CA ARG A 81 -26.89 2.26 -2.25
C ARG A 81 -28.01 1.28 -1.87
N PRO A 82 -29.03 1.71 -1.12
CA PRO A 82 -30.21 0.89 -0.85
C PRO A 82 -30.80 0.32 -2.15
N GLY A 83 -31.09 -0.98 -2.15
CA GLY A 83 -31.61 -1.68 -3.32
C GLY A 83 -30.55 -2.22 -4.29
N PHE A 84 -29.26 -2.11 -4.00
CA PHE A 84 -28.17 -2.70 -4.79
C PHE A 84 -27.29 -3.64 -3.96
N ILE A 85 -26.73 -4.67 -4.61
CA ILE A 85 -25.90 -5.72 -3.98
C ILE A 85 -24.73 -6.18 -4.87
N GLY A 86 -23.85 -6.98 -4.28
CA GLY A 86 -22.66 -7.56 -4.90
C GLY A 86 -21.39 -6.75 -4.64
N GLN A 87 -20.22 -7.33 -4.95
CA GLN A 87 -18.92 -6.71 -4.69
C GLN A 87 -18.76 -5.31 -5.34
N PHE A 88 -19.40 -5.12 -6.49
CA PHE A 88 -19.36 -3.89 -7.27
C PHE A 88 -20.70 -3.14 -7.28
N CYS A 89 -21.66 -3.58 -6.48
CA CYS A 89 -23.02 -3.01 -6.43
C CYS A 89 -23.74 -2.99 -7.79
N ALA A 90 -23.43 -3.94 -8.66
CA ALA A 90 -23.94 -4.02 -10.03
C ALA A 90 -25.39 -4.55 -10.09
N TYR A 91 -25.83 -5.30 -9.08
CA TYR A 91 -27.13 -6.00 -9.13
C TYR A 91 -28.17 -5.27 -8.28
N GLN A 92 -29.38 -5.12 -8.83
CA GLN A 92 -30.53 -4.60 -8.10
C GLN A 92 -31.22 -5.70 -7.30
N ILE A 93 -31.66 -5.36 -6.09
CA ILE A 93 -32.59 -6.20 -5.33
C ILE A 93 -33.97 -5.98 -5.95
N SER A 94 -34.37 -6.87 -6.86
CA SER A 94 -35.74 -6.88 -7.38
C SER A 94 -36.69 -7.29 -6.26
N GLY A 95 -37.52 -6.33 -5.82
CA GLY A 95 -38.67 -6.55 -4.94
C GLY A 95 -39.92 -6.82 -5.75
#